data_AF-A0A8T6URM4-F1
#
_entry.id   AF-A0A8T6URM4-F1
#
_cell.length_a   1.000
_cell.length_b   1.000
_cell.length_c   1.000
_cell.angle_alpha   90.00
_cell.angle_beta   90.00
_cell.angle_gamma   90.00
#
_symmetry.space_group_name_H-M   'P 1'
#
loop_
_entity.id
_entity.type
_entity.pdbx_description
1 polymer ?
#
loop_
_entity_poly.entity_id
_entity_poly.type
_entity_poly.pdbx_seq_one_letter_code
_entity_poly.pdbx_strand_id
1 'polypeptide(L)'
;AAADPYRAATHNKGILNGIIAVVIATCNDHRAVEAGAHAYAARTGRYSPLTVWEKNRDGDLVGSIELPLAVGIIGGATKVHPIAKVALKILGVKTANELAEVLAAVGLAQNLGALRALADEGIQRGHMSLHARNLAIMAGASGDLVDQVVERMVEERKIRMDRAKELIQEYRREEKVN
;
A
#
# COMPACT_ATOMS: atom_id res chain seq x y z
N ALA A 1 -9.36 8.11 1.17
CA ALA A 1 -10.03 6.94 0.56
C ALA A 1 -11.54 7.15 0.48
N ALA A 2 -12.23 7.50 1.57
CA ALA A 2 -13.69 7.70 1.55
C ALA A 2 -14.19 8.78 0.56
N ALA A 3 -13.39 9.82 0.31
CA ALA A 3 -13.78 10.93 -0.56
C ALA A 3 -13.48 10.73 -2.06
N ASP A 4 -12.67 9.73 -2.44
CA ASP A 4 -12.14 9.57 -3.80
C ASP A 4 -12.08 8.09 -4.21
N PRO A 5 -12.84 7.66 -5.24
CA PRO A 5 -12.83 6.29 -5.74
C PRO A 5 -11.46 5.82 -6.24
N TYR A 6 -10.63 6.71 -6.79
CA TYR A 6 -9.28 6.35 -7.23
C TYR A 6 -8.42 5.91 -6.05
N ARG A 7 -8.46 6.67 -4.94
CA ARG A 7 -7.82 6.26 -3.70
C ARG A 7 -8.50 5.07 -3.04
N ALA A 8 -9.82 4.95 -3.10
CA ALA A 8 -10.55 3.79 -2.54
C ALA A 8 -10.12 2.49 -3.24
N ALA A 9 -9.88 2.52 -4.56
CA ALA A 9 -9.40 1.35 -5.30
C ALA A 9 -8.05 0.86 -4.77
N THR A 10 -7.07 1.76 -4.63
CA THR A 10 -5.75 1.40 -4.07
C THR A 10 -5.82 1.02 -2.59
N HIS A 11 -6.72 1.63 -1.84
CA HIS A 11 -6.96 1.29 -0.43
C HIS A 11 -7.48 -0.15 -0.27
N ASN A 12 -8.50 -0.52 -1.04
CA ASN A 12 -9.08 -1.87 -1.01
C ASN A 12 -8.13 -2.92 -1.61
N LYS A 13 -7.34 -2.56 -2.62
CA LYS A 13 -6.24 -3.39 -3.12
C LYS A 13 -5.26 -3.74 -1.99
N GLY A 14 -4.90 -2.74 -1.17
CA GLY A 14 -4.02 -2.94 -0.01
C GLY A 14 -4.58 -3.94 1.00
N ILE A 15 -5.88 -3.87 1.30
CA ILE A 15 -6.58 -4.85 2.16
C ILE A 15 -6.47 -6.26 1.54
N LEU A 16 -6.83 -6.38 0.25
CA LEU A 16 -6.92 -7.66 -0.43
C LEU A 16 -5.55 -8.32 -0.64
N ASN A 17 -4.44 -7.59 -0.68
CA ASN A 17 -3.10 -8.19 -0.67
C ASN A 17 -2.92 -9.19 0.49
N GLY A 18 -3.40 -8.86 1.69
CA GLY A 18 -3.29 -9.71 2.87
C GLY A 18 -4.32 -10.85 2.84
N ILE A 19 -5.58 -10.52 2.53
CA ILE A 19 -6.67 -11.49 2.47
C ILE A 19 -6.38 -12.58 1.43
N ILE A 20 -6.04 -12.20 0.20
CA ILE A 20 -5.79 -13.13 -0.90
C ILE A 20 -4.61 -14.06 -0.59
N ALA A 21 -3.57 -13.57 0.08
CA ALA A 21 -2.44 -14.40 0.47
C ALA A 21 -2.88 -15.59 1.34
N VAL A 22 -3.72 -15.35 2.33
CA VAL A 22 -4.26 -16.40 3.22
C VAL A 22 -5.29 -17.28 2.49
N VAL A 23 -6.12 -16.70 1.63
CA VAL A 23 -7.07 -17.44 0.78
C VAL A 23 -6.34 -18.44 -0.12
N ILE A 24 -5.26 -18.03 -0.78
CA ILE A 24 -4.44 -18.91 -1.62
C ILE A 24 -3.73 -19.97 -0.77
N ALA A 25 -3.15 -19.59 0.38
CA ALA A 25 -2.47 -20.53 1.27
C ALA A 25 -3.40 -21.64 1.81
N THR A 26 -4.68 -21.32 2.00
CA THR A 26 -5.71 -22.27 2.42
C THR A 26 -6.44 -22.94 1.24
N CYS A 27 -6.03 -22.67 0.00
CA CYS A 27 -6.64 -23.15 -1.24
C CYS A 27 -8.15 -22.85 -1.39
N ASN A 28 -8.58 -21.69 -0.89
CA ASN A 28 -9.90 -21.12 -1.16
C ASN A 28 -9.91 -20.35 -2.49
N ASP A 29 -11.10 -20.06 -3.03
CA ASP A 29 -11.25 -19.32 -4.28
C ASP A 29 -11.09 -17.80 -4.06
N HIS A 30 -9.93 -17.25 -4.45
CA HIS A 30 -9.69 -15.80 -4.33
C HIS A 30 -10.57 -14.95 -5.23
N ARG A 31 -11.02 -15.45 -6.39
CA ARG A 31 -11.87 -14.67 -7.31
C ARG A 31 -13.24 -14.42 -6.68
N ALA A 32 -13.79 -15.43 -6.00
CA ALA A 32 -15.06 -15.30 -5.28
C ALA A 32 -14.95 -14.25 -4.16
N VAL A 33 -13.86 -14.27 -3.40
CA VAL A 33 -13.59 -13.31 -2.32
C VAL A 33 -13.41 -11.89 -2.89
N GLU A 34 -12.58 -11.72 -3.93
CA GLU A 34 -12.34 -10.42 -4.56
C GLU A 34 -13.61 -9.81 -5.15
N ALA A 35 -14.39 -10.61 -5.89
CA ALA A 35 -15.64 -10.15 -6.49
C ALA A 35 -16.65 -9.70 -5.43
N GLY A 36 -16.81 -10.49 -4.35
CA GLY A 36 -17.68 -10.14 -3.24
C GLY A 36 -17.24 -8.86 -2.53
N ALA A 37 -15.95 -8.74 -2.22
CA ALA A 37 -15.39 -7.57 -1.54
C ALA A 37 -15.54 -6.29 -2.38
N HIS A 38 -15.19 -6.34 -3.66
CA HIS A 38 -15.29 -5.18 -4.55
C HIS A 38 -16.73 -4.79 -4.87
N ALA A 39 -17.65 -5.75 -5.00
CA ALA A 39 -19.08 -5.47 -5.13
C ALA A 39 -19.63 -4.81 -3.85
N TYR A 40 -19.25 -5.31 -2.67
CA TYR A 40 -19.67 -4.76 -1.38
C TYR A 40 -19.16 -3.33 -1.14
N ALA A 41 -17.97 -3.02 -1.64
CA ALA A 41 -17.40 -1.67 -1.62
C ALA A 41 -18.25 -0.65 -2.40
N ALA A 42 -19.08 -1.09 -3.35
CA ALA A 42 -19.96 -0.25 -4.16
C ALA A 42 -21.44 -0.29 -3.74
N ARG A 43 -21.79 -0.97 -2.63
CA ARG A 43 -23.18 -1.22 -2.22
C ARG A 43 -24.05 0.02 -1.99
N THR A 44 -23.42 1.18 -1.76
CA THR A 44 -24.11 2.46 -1.52
C THR A 44 -24.20 3.34 -2.78
N GLY A 45 -23.94 2.78 -3.97
CA GLY A 45 -23.95 3.51 -5.25
C GLY A 45 -22.65 4.24 -5.58
N ARG A 46 -21.66 4.24 -4.68
CA ARG A 46 -20.31 4.76 -4.91
C ARG A 46 -19.27 3.79 -4.37
N TYR A 47 -18.24 3.51 -5.16
CA TYR A 47 -17.13 2.68 -4.72
C TYR A 47 -16.36 3.37 -3.58
N SER A 48 -16.29 2.69 -2.42
CA SER A 48 -15.86 3.24 -1.14
C SER A 48 -14.87 2.28 -0.43
N PRO A 49 -14.09 2.75 0.56
CA PRO A 49 -13.19 1.86 1.30
C PRO A 49 -13.96 0.81 2.09
N LEU A 50 -13.40 -0.40 2.20
CA LEU A 50 -13.95 -1.51 3.01
C LEU A 50 -13.66 -1.36 4.52
N THR A 51 -12.77 -0.43 4.88
CA THR A 51 -12.42 -0.14 6.27
C THR A 51 -12.78 1.28 6.67
N VAL A 52 -13.05 1.45 7.95
CA VAL A 52 -13.18 2.75 8.62
C VAL A 52 -12.06 2.85 9.65
N TRP A 53 -11.45 4.02 9.73
CA TRP A 53 -10.46 4.37 10.76
C TRP A 53 -10.93 5.64 11.44
N GLU A 54 -11.01 5.59 12.77
CA GLU A 54 -11.53 6.66 13.60
C GLU A 54 -10.72 6.79 14.89
N LYS A 55 -10.91 7.90 15.59
CA LYS A 55 -10.34 8.12 16.92
C LYS A 55 -11.47 7.95 17.94
N ASN A 56 -11.30 7.04 18.90
CA ASN A 56 -12.29 6.86 19.96
C ASN A 56 -12.25 8.02 20.98
N ARG A 57 -13.08 7.96 22.02
CA ARG A 57 -13.18 8.99 23.06
C ARG A 57 -11.90 9.11 23.90
N ASP A 58 -11.19 8.02 24.11
CA ASP A 58 -9.95 7.96 24.89
C ASP A 58 -8.72 8.41 24.06
N GLY A 59 -8.91 8.51 22.75
CA GLY A 59 -7.96 9.03 21.80
C GLY A 59 -7.17 7.97 21.03
N ASP A 60 -7.55 6.69 21.15
CA ASP A 60 -6.96 5.58 20.42
C ASP A 60 -7.45 5.53 18.98
N LEU A 61 -6.57 5.05 18.09
CA LEU A 61 -6.91 4.74 16.72
C LEU A 61 -7.69 3.41 16.68
N VAL A 62 -8.93 3.47 16.20
CA VAL A 62 -9.82 2.31 16.04
C VAL A 62 -10.04 2.04 14.55
N GLY A 63 -9.79 0.81 14.13
CA GLY A 63 -10.04 0.34 12.78
C GLY A 63 -11.14 -0.72 12.76
N SER A 64 -12.06 -0.61 11.81
CA SER A 64 -13.09 -1.61 11.56
C SER A 64 -13.11 -2.01 10.09
N ILE A 65 -13.49 -3.26 9.82
CA ILE A 65 -13.63 -3.80 8.47
C ILE A 65 -14.93 -4.61 8.39
N GLU A 66 -15.61 -4.52 7.26
CA GLU A 66 -16.76 -5.36 6.95
C GLU A 66 -16.77 -5.70 5.46
N LEU A 67 -16.81 -6.98 5.14
CA LEU A 67 -16.85 -7.48 3.76
C LEU A 67 -17.37 -8.92 3.68
N PRO A 68 -17.97 -9.33 2.54
CA PRO A 68 -18.34 -10.71 2.31
C PRO A 68 -17.10 -11.61 2.17
N LEU A 69 -17.07 -12.71 2.92
CA LEU A 69 -15.99 -13.70 2.88
C LEU A 69 -16.56 -15.11 2.71
N ALA A 70 -16.80 -15.50 1.46
CA ALA A 70 -17.24 -16.85 1.13
C ALA A 70 -16.04 -17.80 1.11
N VAL A 71 -15.75 -18.43 2.26
CA VAL A 71 -14.63 -19.36 2.44
C VAL A 71 -15.07 -20.65 3.12
N GLY A 72 -14.27 -21.71 2.95
CA GLY A 72 -14.51 -23.01 3.52
C GLY A 72 -13.28 -23.60 4.18
N ILE A 73 -13.53 -24.44 5.19
CA ILE A 73 -12.52 -25.32 5.81
C ILE A 73 -12.82 -26.81 5.52
N ILE A 74 -13.93 -27.10 4.85
CA ILE A 74 -14.36 -28.43 4.41
C ILE A 74 -14.67 -28.39 2.91
N GLY A 75 -14.08 -29.30 2.14
CA GLY A 75 -14.41 -29.50 0.73
C GLY A 75 -13.48 -28.80 -0.28
N GLY A 76 -13.53 -29.24 -1.54
CA GLY A 76 -12.67 -28.73 -2.61
C GLY A 76 -11.18 -29.02 -2.40
N ALA A 77 -10.33 -28.14 -2.95
CA ALA A 77 -8.87 -28.26 -2.84
C ALA A 77 -8.37 -28.16 -1.39
N THR A 78 -9.11 -27.51 -0.49
CA THR A 78 -8.74 -27.32 0.93
C THR A 78 -8.51 -28.65 1.67
N LYS A 79 -9.25 -29.71 1.32
CA LYS A 79 -9.15 -31.05 1.92
C LYS A 79 -8.21 -31.99 1.16
N VAL A 80 -7.83 -31.67 -0.07
CA VAL A 80 -7.00 -32.55 -0.91
C VAL A 80 -5.55 -32.07 -0.91
N HIS A 81 -5.35 -30.76 -1.02
CA HIS A 81 -4.04 -30.15 -1.16
C HIS A 81 -3.24 -30.23 0.16
N PRO A 82 -2.05 -30.87 0.17
CA PRO A 82 -1.26 -31.04 1.40
C PRO A 82 -0.92 -29.72 2.11
N ILE A 83 -0.57 -28.68 1.35
CA ILE A 83 -0.23 -27.36 1.92
C ILE A 83 -1.45 -26.70 2.57
N ALA A 84 -2.65 -26.85 2.00
CA ALA A 84 -3.86 -26.25 2.58
C ALA A 84 -4.19 -26.88 3.94
N LYS A 85 -4.02 -28.20 4.08
CA LYS A 85 -4.18 -28.90 5.37
C LYS A 85 -3.20 -28.38 6.41
N VAL A 86 -1.94 -28.16 6.02
CA VAL A 86 -0.91 -27.62 6.92
C VAL A 86 -1.25 -26.19 7.30
N ALA A 87 -1.64 -25.33 6.35
CA ALA A 87 -2.02 -23.95 6.61
C ALA A 87 -3.21 -23.87 7.60
N LEU A 88 -4.28 -24.63 7.37
CA LEU A 88 -5.43 -24.69 8.28
C LEU A 88 -5.06 -25.23 9.67
N LYS A 89 -4.15 -26.23 9.73
CA LYS A 89 -3.64 -26.74 11.00
C LYS A 89 -2.82 -25.70 11.78
N ILE A 90 -2.00 -24.90 11.09
CA ILE A 90 -1.23 -23.80 11.69
C ILE A 90 -2.19 -22.72 12.21
N LEU A 91 -3.21 -22.36 11.43
CA LEU A 91 -4.21 -21.37 11.83
C LEU A 91 -5.08 -21.84 13.00
N GLY A 92 -5.29 -23.14 13.15
CA GLY A 92 -6.04 -23.72 14.27
C GLY A 92 -7.55 -23.42 14.26
N VAL A 93 -8.07 -22.91 13.14
CA VAL A 93 -9.50 -22.59 12.97
C VAL A 93 -10.34 -23.87 12.90
N LYS A 94 -11.50 -23.83 13.56
CA LYS A 94 -12.46 -24.93 13.69
C LYS A 94 -13.70 -24.72 12.84
N THR A 95 -13.96 -23.48 12.42
CA THR A 95 -15.12 -23.14 11.58
C THR A 95 -14.72 -22.26 10.40
N ALA A 96 -15.56 -22.22 9.36
CA ALA A 96 -15.38 -21.30 8.23
C ALA A 96 -15.51 -19.83 8.66
N ASN A 97 -16.33 -19.55 9.68
CA ASN A 97 -16.49 -18.21 10.24
C ASN A 97 -15.20 -17.74 10.94
N GLU A 98 -14.56 -18.62 11.72
CA GLU A 98 -13.25 -18.30 12.31
C GLU A 98 -12.19 -18.01 11.24
N LEU A 99 -12.18 -18.76 10.13
CA LEU A 99 -11.31 -18.45 8.99
C LEU A 99 -11.65 -17.07 8.39
N ALA A 100 -12.93 -16.74 8.23
CA ALA A 100 -13.37 -15.45 7.72
C ALA A 100 -12.96 -14.30 8.66
N GLU A 101 -13.08 -14.46 9.98
CA GLU A 101 -12.64 -13.49 10.98
C GLU A 101 -11.13 -13.26 10.91
N VAL A 102 -10.33 -14.33 10.79
CA VAL A 102 -8.88 -14.24 10.57
C VAL A 102 -8.56 -13.47 9.29
N LEU A 103 -9.25 -13.78 8.19
CA LEU A 103 -9.06 -13.07 6.92
C LEU A 103 -9.38 -11.59 7.04
N ALA A 104 -10.51 -11.23 7.65
CA ALA A 104 -10.89 -9.84 7.89
C ALA A 104 -9.84 -9.11 8.73
N ALA A 105 -9.36 -9.73 9.82
CA ALA A 105 -8.33 -9.17 10.69
C ALA A 105 -6.99 -8.98 9.95
N VAL A 106 -6.56 -9.95 9.15
CA VAL A 106 -5.37 -9.83 8.29
C VAL A 106 -5.54 -8.69 7.29
N GLY A 107 -6.71 -8.56 6.67
CA GLY A 107 -7.01 -7.45 5.75
C GLY A 107 -6.92 -6.09 6.42
N LEU A 108 -7.45 -5.96 7.64
CA LEU A 108 -7.39 -4.72 8.43
C LEU A 108 -5.94 -4.40 8.85
N ALA A 109 -5.16 -5.41 9.27
CA ALA A 109 -3.74 -5.24 9.62
C ALA A 109 -2.90 -4.82 8.41
N GLN A 110 -3.12 -5.44 7.25
CA GLN A 110 -2.44 -5.08 6.00
C GLN A 110 -2.79 -3.64 5.58
N ASN A 111 -4.04 -3.23 5.79
CA ASN A 111 -4.48 -1.86 5.55
C ASN A 111 -3.80 -0.86 6.48
N LEU A 112 -3.74 -1.15 7.78
CA LEU A 112 -3.05 -0.30 8.75
C LEU A 112 -1.56 -0.14 8.38
N GLY A 113 -0.88 -1.24 8.05
CA GLY A 113 0.52 -1.20 7.62
C GLY A 113 0.73 -0.31 6.39
N ALA A 114 -0.15 -0.44 5.38
CA ALA A 114 -0.11 0.39 4.19
C ALA A 114 -0.40 1.88 4.49
N LEU A 115 -1.39 2.18 5.32
CA LEU A 115 -1.73 3.55 5.70
C LEU A 115 -0.61 4.20 6.52
N ARG A 116 -0.06 3.47 7.50
CA ARG A 116 1.07 3.93 8.31
C ARG A 116 2.26 4.22 7.44
N ALA A 117 2.63 3.30 6.54
CA ALA A 117 3.75 3.47 5.63
C ALA A 117 3.58 4.71 4.72
N LEU A 118 2.36 4.98 4.24
CA LEU A 118 2.07 6.14 3.39
C LEU A 118 1.99 7.47 4.15
N ALA A 119 1.58 7.43 5.42
CA ALA A 119 1.51 8.60 6.29
C ALA A 119 2.85 8.94 6.95
N ASP A 120 3.77 7.98 7.02
CA ASP A 120 5.11 8.16 7.59
C ASP A 120 6.02 8.97 6.64
N GLU A 121 6.65 10.01 7.16
CA GLU A 121 7.54 10.90 6.41
C GLU A 121 8.75 10.15 5.82
N GLY A 122 9.18 9.04 6.43
CA GLY A 122 10.37 8.31 6.00
C GLY A 122 10.28 7.79 4.55
N ILE A 123 9.12 7.28 4.14
CA ILE A 123 8.91 6.81 2.76
C ILE A 123 8.80 7.99 1.80
N GLN A 124 8.12 9.07 2.20
CA GLN A 124 8.05 10.28 1.39
C GLN A 124 9.43 10.90 1.19
N ARG A 125 10.28 10.98 2.22
CA ARG A 125 11.66 11.48 2.09
C ARG A 125 12.50 10.61 1.15
N GLY A 126 12.40 9.28 1.25
CA GLY A 126 13.09 8.36 0.34
C GLY A 126 12.65 8.53 -1.11
N HIS A 127 11.34 8.60 -1.36
CA HIS A 127 10.80 8.86 -2.70
C HIS A 127 11.17 10.25 -3.22
N MET A 128 11.16 11.28 -2.38
CA MET A 128 11.54 12.65 -2.76
C MET A 128 13.03 12.77 -3.08
N SER A 129 13.89 12.05 -2.35
CA SER A 129 15.32 11.96 -2.68
C SER A 129 15.53 11.28 -4.04
N LEU A 130 14.87 10.15 -4.29
CA LEU A 130 14.93 9.48 -5.59
C LEU A 130 14.35 10.34 -6.72
N HIS A 131 13.24 11.05 -6.45
CA HIS A 131 12.61 11.96 -7.40
C HIS A 131 13.50 13.15 -7.74
N ALA A 132 14.13 13.78 -6.74
CA ALA A 132 15.10 14.85 -6.93
C ALA A 132 16.29 14.37 -7.75
N ARG A 133 16.80 13.16 -7.47
CA ARG A 133 17.89 12.53 -8.23
C ARG A 133 17.52 12.29 -9.68
N ASN A 134 16.32 11.75 -9.94
CA ASN A 134 15.81 11.54 -11.29
C ASN A 134 15.64 12.87 -12.04
N LEU A 135 15.14 13.92 -11.38
CA LEU A 135 15.03 15.25 -11.96
C LEU A 135 16.40 15.83 -12.32
N ALA A 136 17.41 15.72 -11.46
CA ALA A 136 18.77 16.18 -11.72
C ALA A 136 19.37 15.46 -12.94
N ILE A 137 19.24 14.13 -13.01
CA ILE A 137 19.71 13.32 -14.15
C ILE A 137 18.98 13.74 -15.44
N MET A 138 17.66 13.86 -15.40
CA MET A 138 16.86 14.29 -16.56
C MET A 138 17.17 15.73 -17.01
N ALA A 139 17.58 16.60 -16.07
CA ALA A 139 18.04 17.95 -16.38
C ALA A 139 19.46 17.98 -17.00
N GLY A 140 20.17 16.85 -17.01
CA GLY A 140 21.49 16.69 -17.61
C GLY A 140 22.66 16.73 -16.64
N ALA A 141 22.44 16.54 -15.34
CA ALA A 141 23.50 16.32 -14.37
C ALA A 141 24.10 14.91 -14.53
N SER A 142 25.41 14.79 -14.31
CA SER A 142 26.16 13.53 -14.43
C SER A 142 27.30 13.46 -13.43
N GLY A 143 27.63 12.27 -12.93
CA GLY A 143 28.69 12.09 -11.93
C GLY A 143 28.36 12.84 -10.62
N ASP A 144 29.38 13.45 -10.03
CA ASP A 144 29.27 14.15 -8.73
C ASP A 144 28.32 15.35 -8.77
N LEU A 145 28.08 15.91 -9.97
CA LEU A 145 27.13 17.02 -10.17
C LEU A 145 25.69 16.63 -9.82
N VAL A 146 25.33 15.34 -9.92
CA VAL A 146 23.99 14.87 -9.54
C VAL A 146 23.74 15.11 -8.06
N ASP A 147 24.68 14.73 -7.21
CA ASP A 147 24.51 14.84 -5.76
C ASP A 147 24.52 16.30 -5.30
N GLN A 148 25.38 17.14 -5.89
CA GLN A 148 25.41 18.59 -5.63
C GLN A 148 24.08 19.28 -5.99
N VAL A 149 23.53 18.98 -7.17
CA VAL A 149 22.25 19.57 -7.61
C VAL A 149 21.09 19.06 -6.74
N VAL A 150 21.10 17.78 -6.36
CA VAL A 150 20.08 17.21 -5.46
C VAL A 150 20.13 17.86 -4.09
N GLU A 151 21.31 17.99 -3.48
CA GLU A 151 21.49 18.60 -2.16
C GLU A 151 20.96 20.03 -2.16
N ARG A 152 21.35 20.85 -3.14
CA ARG A 152 20.91 22.23 -3.24
C ARG A 152 19.41 22.37 -3.54
N MET A 153 18.82 21.50 -4.36
CA MET A 153 17.35 21.47 -4.56
C MET A 153 16.58 21.12 -3.28
N VAL A 154 17.12 20.21 -2.47
CA VAL A 154 16.52 19.77 -1.20
C VAL A 154 16.62 20.88 -0.15
N GLU A 155 17.79 21.51 -0.01
CA GLU A 155 18.01 22.67 0.87
C GLU A 155 17.05 23.82 0.54
N GLU A 156 16.92 24.15 -0.74
CA GLU A 156 16.02 25.22 -1.21
C GLU A 156 14.54 24.84 -1.17
N ARG A 157 14.21 23.57 -0.92
CA ARG A 157 12.86 22.99 -1.06
C ARG A 157 12.24 23.22 -2.45
N LYS A 158 13.06 23.28 -3.50
CA LYS A 158 12.68 23.53 -4.89
C LYS A 158 13.02 22.34 -5.79
N ILE A 159 12.27 21.26 -5.63
CA ILE A 159 12.46 20.02 -6.42
C ILE A 159 11.65 20.13 -7.71
N ARG A 160 12.20 20.81 -8.72
CA ARG A 160 11.56 21.05 -10.03
C ARG A 160 12.60 21.09 -11.16
N MET A 161 12.15 20.79 -12.38
CA MET A 161 13.00 20.64 -13.56
C MET A 161 13.71 21.94 -13.97
N ASP A 162 13.02 23.07 -13.86
CA ASP A 162 13.57 24.40 -14.11
C ASP A 162 14.73 24.72 -13.17
N ARG A 163 14.53 24.53 -11.86
CA ARG A 163 15.58 24.79 -10.86
C ARG A 163 16.77 23.85 -11.02
N ALA A 164 16.53 22.58 -11.32
CA ALA A 164 17.61 21.62 -11.62
C ALA A 164 18.50 22.11 -12.78
N LYS A 165 17.91 22.65 -13.86
CA LYS A 165 18.66 23.20 -15.00
C LYS A 165 19.44 24.46 -14.64
N GLU A 166 18.87 25.35 -13.83
CA GLU A 166 19.57 26.55 -13.33
C GLU A 166 20.81 26.17 -12.53
N LEU A 167 20.67 25.26 -11.56
CA LEU A 167 21.76 24.78 -10.71
C LEU A 167 22.89 24.15 -11.54
N ILE A 168 22.56 23.33 -12.54
CA ILE A 168 23.56 22.74 -13.45
C ILE A 168 24.34 23.83 -14.19
N GLN A 169 23.70 24.93 -14.60
CA GLN A 169 24.40 26.04 -15.25
C GLN A 169 25.27 26.84 -14.29
N GLU A 170 24.83 27.05 -13.05
CA GLU A 170 25.60 27.71 -12.00
C GLU A 170 26.91 26.95 -11.74
N TYR A 171 26.83 25.66 -11.43
CA TYR A 171 28.01 24.82 -11.16
C TYR A 171 28.97 24.73 -12.36
N ARG A 172 28.46 24.61 -13.59
CA ARG A 172 29.30 24.60 -14.80
C ARG A 172 29.99 25.93 -15.09
N ARG A 173 29.48 27.05 -14.58
CA ARG A 173 30.15 28.36 -14.69
C ARG A 173 31.24 28.48 -13.63
N GLU A 174 31.00 28.01 -12.42
CA GLU A 174 31.97 28.01 -11.33
C GLU A 174 33.20 27.12 -11.66
N GLU A 175 32.99 25.96 -12.28
CA GLU A 175 34.10 25.09 -12.78
C GLU A 175 34.94 25.72 -13.89
N LYS A 176 34.43 26.73 -14.61
CA LYS A 176 35.17 27.41 -15.69
C LYS A 176 35.96 28.63 -15.20
N VAL A 177 35.68 29.08 -13.98
CA VAL A 177 36.29 30.29 -13.39
C VAL A 177 37.42 29.91 -12.41
N ASN A 178 37.44 28.66 -11.96
CA ASN A 178 38.57 28.02 -11.26
C ASN A 178 39.46 27.24 -12.23
#